data_AF-A0A377Z248-F1
#
_entry.id   AF-A0A377Z248-F1
#
_cell.length_a   1.000
_cell.length_b   1.000
_cell.length_c   1.000
_cell.angle_alpha   90.00
_cell.angle_beta   90.00
_cell.angle_gamma   90.00
#
_symmetry.space_group_name_H-M   'P 1'
#
loop_
_entity.id
_entity.type
_entity.pdbx_description
1 polymer ?
#
loop_
_entity_poly.entity_id
_entity_poly.type
_entity_poly.pdbx_seq_one_letter_code
_entity_poly.pdbx_strand_id
1 'polypeptide(L)'
;MTTEIAKNNGVPEGYMKDRKGRLVPIEQVSPFDIEMDAFVRAQVKEAEEESQRIKAFKNKSFDNCYAYLDLVAEKYGRQRGGLKGNVTFPSFDGSQQISIAVQDSLTFGPELQVAKDIIDECLSEWSEGANKNLKAIVNDAFAVDQEGKLNTGRILSLRRIKIDDPRWIKAMDCISESLQVAVSKTYIRFLKKDESGKMTSIPINIAAV
;
A
#
# COMPACT_ATOMS: atom_id res chain seq x y z
N MET A 1 -22.28 -39.98 6.74
CA MET A 1 -22.04 -38.52 6.68
C MET A 1 -20.93 -38.32 5.68
N THR A 2 -21.29 -37.87 4.48
CA THR A 2 -20.39 -37.81 3.34
C THR A 2 -19.85 -36.39 3.28
N THR A 3 -18.58 -36.22 3.60
CA THR A 3 -17.89 -34.92 3.52
C THR A 3 -17.68 -34.59 2.05
N GLU A 4 -18.37 -33.57 1.54
CA GLU A 4 -18.17 -33.04 0.18
C GLU A 4 -16.75 -32.49 0.05
N ILE A 5 -15.90 -33.22 -0.69
CA ILE A 5 -14.58 -32.75 -1.09
C ILE A 5 -14.78 -31.73 -2.20
N ALA A 6 -14.40 -30.48 -1.92
CA ALA A 6 -14.49 -29.36 -2.86
C ALA A 6 -13.84 -29.72 -4.21
N LYS A 7 -14.59 -29.57 -5.31
CA LYS A 7 -14.12 -29.75 -6.69
C LYS A 7 -12.89 -28.86 -6.94
N ASN A 8 -11.73 -29.48 -7.06
CA ASN A 8 -10.48 -28.80 -7.37
C ASN A 8 -10.22 -28.87 -8.89
N ASN A 9 -9.93 -27.71 -9.49
CA ASN A 9 -9.69 -27.51 -10.93
C ASN A 9 -8.81 -28.61 -11.58
N GLY A 10 -9.43 -29.50 -12.36
CA GLY A 10 -8.71 -30.42 -13.27
C GLY A 10 -8.01 -31.62 -12.62
N VAL A 11 -8.32 -31.96 -11.37
CA VAL A 11 -7.79 -33.16 -10.70
C VAL A 11 -8.77 -34.34 -10.87
N PRO A 12 -8.35 -35.49 -11.43
CA PRO A 12 -9.20 -36.68 -11.53
C PRO A 12 -9.60 -37.22 -10.17
N GLU A 13 -10.76 -37.87 -10.09
CA GLU A 13 -11.23 -38.54 -8.88
C GLU A 13 -10.22 -39.60 -8.41
N GLY A 14 -9.94 -39.65 -7.10
CA GLY A 14 -8.94 -40.56 -6.53
C GLY A 14 -7.49 -40.05 -6.54
N TYR A 15 -7.24 -38.83 -7.03
CA TYR A 15 -5.90 -38.22 -7.05
C TYR A 15 -5.85 -36.91 -6.25
N MET A 16 -4.67 -36.57 -5.75
CA MET A 16 -4.36 -35.29 -5.12
C MET A 16 -3.13 -34.66 -5.79
N LYS A 17 -3.08 -33.33 -5.86
CA LYS A 17 -1.96 -32.60 -6.46
C LYS A 17 -0.90 -32.28 -5.40
N ASP A 18 0.34 -32.70 -5.62
CA ASP A 18 1.45 -32.44 -4.71
C ASP A 18 2.03 -31.01 -4.87
N ARG A 19 3.01 -30.65 -4.03
CA ARG A 19 3.70 -29.34 -4.07
C ARG A 19 4.44 -29.05 -5.39
N LYS A 20 4.81 -30.09 -6.14
CA LYS A 20 5.45 -29.96 -7.48
C LYS A 20 4.41 -29.95 -8.60
N GLY A 21 3.13 -30.00 -8.25
CA GLY A 21 2.02 -29.99 -9.18
C GLY A 21 1.72 -31.34 -9.85
N ARG A 22 2.32 -32.44 -9.36
CA ARG A 22 2.09 -33.80 -9.88
C ARG A 22 0.82 -34.39 -9.27
N LEU A 23 0.14 -35.25 -10.03
CA LEU A 23 -1.01 -36.00 -9.55
C LEU A 23 -0.54 -37.28 -8.85
N VAL A 24 -0.90 -37.44 -7.59
CA VAL A 24 -0.56 -38.59 -6.74
C VAL A 24 -1.85 -39.30 -6.35
N PRO A 25 -1.98 -40.62 -6.55
CA PRO A 25 -3.13 -41.36 -6.05
C PRO A 25 -3.30 -41.17 -4.54
N ILE A 26 -4.52 -40.95 -4.06
CA ILE A 26 -4.80 -40.70 -2.64
C ILE A 26 -4.27 -41.84 -1.75
N GLU A 27 -4.32 -43.08 -2.22
CA GLU A 27 -3.79 -44.27 -1.52
C GLU A 27 -2.28 -44.20 -1.23
N GLN A 28 -1.53 -43.39 -1.98
CA GLN A 28 -0.08 -43.19 -1.80
C GLN A 28 0.24 -41.99 -0.91
N VAL A 29 -0.77 -41.20 -0.53
CA VAL A 29 -0.62 -40.04 0.36
C VAL A 29 -0.81 -40.51 1.80
N SER A 30 0.03 -40.03 2.72
CA SER A 30 -0.10 -40.42 4.12
C SER A 30 -1.44 -39.90 4.70
N PRO A 31 -2.09 -40.65 5.61
CA PRO A 31 -3.30 -40.17 6.27
C PRO A 31 -3.12 -38.83 6.97
N PHE A 32 -1.95 -38.60 7.59
CA PHE A 32 -1.61 -37.32 8.23
C PHE A 32 -1.55 -36.16 7.23
N ASP A 33 -1.00 -36.36 6.02
CA ASP A 33 -0.96 -35.32 4.99
C ASP A 33 -2.37 -35.00 4.47
N ILE A 34 -3.24 -36.01 4.35
CA ILE A 34 -4.65 -35.82 3.96
C ILE A 34 -5.40 -35.01 5.03
N GLU A 35 -5.26 -35.38 6.31
CA GLU A 35 -5.88 -34.68 7.43
C GLU A 35 -5.37 -33.24 7.55
N MET A 36 -4.05 -33.04 7.37
CA MET A 36 -3.44 -31.71 7.39
C MET A 36 -3.93 -30.84 6.23
N ASP A 37 -4.02 -31.38 5.00
CA ASP A 37 -4.56 -30.65 3.85
C ASP A 37 -6.02 -30.24 4.09
N ALA A 38 -6.85 -31.17 4.61
CA ALA A 38 -8.24 -30.88 4.95
C ALA A 38 -8.36 -29.79 6.03
N PHE A 39 -7.56 -29.89 7.10
CA PHE A 39 -7.51 -28.89 8.17
C PHE A 39 -7.13 -27.51 7.64
N VAL A 40 -6.03 -27.41 6.89
CA VAL A 40 -5.55 -26.13 6.33
C VAL A 40 -6.60 -25.53 5.38
N ARG A 41 -7.21 -26.33 4.50
CA ARG A 41 -8.25 -25.83 3.59
C ARG A 41 -9.47 -25.29 4.33
N ALA A 42 -9.91 -25.97 5.39
CA ALA A 42 -11.03 -25.50 6.21
C ALA A 42 -10.71 -24.14 6.85
N GLN A 43 -9.53 -24.01 7.48
CA GLN A 43 -9.10 -22.77 8.12
C GLN A 43 -8.90 -21.62 7.12
N VAL A 44 -8.33 -21.89 5.95
CA VAL A 44 -8.16 -20.90 4.88
C VAL A 44 -9.53 -20.43 4.36
N LYS A 45 -10.50 -21.33 4.19
CA LYS A 45 -11.85 -20.97 3.78
C LYS A 45 -12.52 -20.02 4.79
N GLU A 46 -12.43 -20.32 6.08
CA GLU A 46 -12.96 -19.43 7.13
C GLU A 46 -12.29 -18.04 7.10
N ALA A 47 -10.97 -17.99 6.91
CA ALA A 47 -10.24 -16.73 6.78
C ALA A 47 -10.64 -15.93 5.51
N GLU A 48 -10.91 -16.60 4.39
CA GLU A 48 -11.44 -15.97 3.17
C GLU A 48 -12.82 -15.35 3.39
N GLU A 49 -13.69 -16.05 4.13
CA GLU A 49 -15.02 -15.53 4.49
C GLU A 49 -14.91 -14.27 5.37
N GLU A 50 -14.02 -14.23 6.36
CA GLU A 50 -13.76 -13.02 7.16
C GLU A 50 -13.20 -11.87 6.31
N SER A 51 -12.26 -12.18 5.40
CA SER A 51 -11.71 -11.20 4.48
C SER A 51 -12.79 -10.56 3.59
N GLN A 52 -13.74 -11.38 3.11
CA GLN A 52 -14.90 -10.90 2.36
C GLN A 52 -15.82 -10.02 3.22
N ARG A 53 -16.07 -10.40 4.48
CA ARG A 53 -16.85 -9.57 5.42
C ARG A 53 -16.20 -8.21 5.65
N ILE A 54 -14.89 -8.17 5.87
CA ILE A 54 -14.14 -6.93 6.05
C ILE A 54 -14.22 -6.07 4.78
N LYS A 55 -14.07 -6.66 3.60
CA LYS A 55 -14.19 -5.95 2.32
C LYS A 55 -15.59 -5.35 2.12
N ALA A 56 -16.63 -6.13 2.41
CA ALA A 56 -18.02 -5.67 2.32
C ALA A 56 -18.29 -4.54 3.32
N PHE A 57 -17.82 -4.67 4.56
CA PHE A 57 -17.91 -3.65 5.60
C PHE A 57 -17.20 -2.35 5.17
N LYS A 58 -15.99 -2.45 4.60
CA LYS A 58 -15.23 -1.30 4.07
C LYS A 58 -16.04 -0.54 3.02
N ASN A 59 -16.55 -1.25 2.01
CA ASN A 59 -17.30 -0.62 0.91
C ASN A 59 -18.57 0.06 1.44
N LYS A 60 -19.37 -0.67 2.23
CA LYS A 60 -20.58 -0.14 2.86
C LYS A 60 -20.31 1.12 3.69
N SER A 61 -19.19 1.15 4.42
CA SER A 61 -18.84 2.29 5.25
C SER A 61 -18.49 3.53 4.41
N PHE A 62 -17.77 3.36 3.30
CA PHE A 62 -17.54 4.45 2.36
C PHE A 62 -18.85 4.98 1.76
N ASP A 63 -19.70 4.08 1.28
CA ASP A 63 -20.98 4.44 0.67
C ASP A 63 -21.86 5.22 1.65
N ASN A 64 -21.94 4.78 2.91
CA ASN A 64 -22.67 5.48 3.96
C ASN A 64 -22.10 6.88 4.25
N CYS A 65 -20.77 7.01 4.36
CA CYS A 65 -20.13 8.31 4.57
C CYS A 65 -20.37 9.27 3.41
N TYR A 66 -20.30 8.79 2.17
CA TYR A 66 -20.56 9.62 0.99
C TYR A 66 -22.03 10.00 0.86
N ALA A 67 -22.95 9.07 1.11
CA ALA A 67 -24.39 9.36 1.15
C ALA A 67 -24.73 10.44 2.21
N TYR A 68 -24.06 10.39 3.38
CA TYR A 68 -24.24 11.43 4.39
C TYR A 68 -23.71 12.80 3.92
N LEU A 69 -22.57 12.84 3.22
CA LEU A 69 -22.06 14.09 2.64
C LEU A 69 -22.99 14.64 1.54
N ASP A 70 -23.56 13.77 0.72
CA ASP A 70 -24.53 14.16 -0.30
C ASP A 70 -25.79 14.77 0.35
N LEU A 71 -26.31 14.16 1.43
CA LEU A 71 -27.42 14.69 2.22
C LEU A 71 -27.09 16.08 2.81
N VAL A 72 -25.87 16.26 3.33
CA VAL A 72 -25.42 17.56 3.85
C VAL A 72 -25.34 18.59 2.72
N ALA A 73 -24.80 18.23 1.55
CA ALA A 73 -24.68 19.15 0.42
C ALA A 73 -26.06 19.59 -0.11
N GLU A 74 -27.00 18.63 -0.24
CA GLU A 74 -28.38 18.88 -0.65
C GLU A 74 -29.08 19.87 0.29
N LYS A 75 -28.91 19.71 1.60
CA LYS A 75 -29.45 20.64 2.61
C LYS A 75 -29.04 22.10 2.39
N TYR A 76 -27.87 22.34 1.79
CA TYR A 76 -27.35 23.68 1.49
C TYR A 76 -27.44 24.06 0.00
N GLY A 77 -28.21 23.31 -0.81
CA GLY A 77 -28.39 23.59 -2.23
C GLY A 77 -27.10 23.48 -3.05
N ARG A 78 -26.15 22.65 -2.61
CA ARG A 78 -24.88 22.40 -3.30
C ARG A 78 -24.84 20.97 -3.79
N GLN A 79 -24.12 20.74 -4.90
CA GLN A 79 -23.69 19.39 -5.27
C GLN A 79 -22.34 19.11 -4.64
N ARG A 80 -22.09 17.85 -4.29
CA ARG A 80 -20.79 17.41 -3.80
C ARG A 80 -19.74 17.64 -4.90
N GLY A 81 -18.62 18.25 -4.53
CA GLY A 81 -17.44 18.35 -5.39
C GLY A 81 -16.77 16.99 -5.61
N GLY A 82 -15.59 16.98 -6.23
CA GLY A 82 -14.84 15.73 -6.43
C GLY A 82 -14.56 14.96 -5.13
N LEU A 83 -14.31 13.64 -5.25
CA LEU A 83 -13.99 12.72 -4.15
C LEU A 83 -12.68 13.03 -3.39
N LYS A 84 -12.00 14.14 -3.71
CA LYS A 84 -10.71 14.51 -3.16
C LYS A 84 -10.88 15.35 -1.91
N GLY A 85 -10.48 14.80 -0.76
CA GLY A 85 -10.38 15.54 0.49
C GLY A 85 -10.39 14.61 1.70
N ASN A 86 -9.70 15.03 2.77
CA ASN A 86 -9.82 14.38 4.06
C ASN A 86 -11.13 14.84 4.72
N VAL A 87 -11.89 13.91 5.28
CA VAL A 87 -13.18 14.20 5.93
C VAL A 87 -13.24 13.50 7.28
N THR A 88 -13.82 14.18 8.27
CA THR A 88 -13.99 13.67 9.63
C THR A 88 -15.45 13.76 10.04
N PHE A 89 -15.97 12.65 10.59
CA PHE A 89 -17.32 12.52 11.12
C PHE A 89 -17.23 12.24 12.63
N PRO A 90 -17.32 13.26 13.50
CA PRO A 90 -17.34 13.07 14.95
C PRO A 90 -18.72 12.64 15.44
N SER A 91 -18.77 11.85 16.52
CA SER A 91 -20.00 11.67 17.29
C SER A 91 -20.34 12.94 18.07
N PHE A 92 -21.61 13.10 18.44
CA PHE A 92 -22.09 14.29 19.15
C PHE A 92 -21.39 14.52 20.50
N ASP A 93 -21.13 13.44 21.24
CA ASP A 93 -20.37 13.46 22.50
C ASP A 93 -18.85 13.52 22.30
N GLY A 94 -18.37 13.46 21.05
CA GLY A 94 -16.97 13.43 20.68
C GLY A 94 -16.20 12.21 21.24
N SER A 95 -16.87 11.12 21.61
CA SER A 95 -16.22 9.88 22.07
C SER A 95 -15.78 8.97 20.93
N GLN A 96 -16.36 9.16 19.74
CA GLN A 96 -16.12 8.33 18.56
C GLN A 96 -15.93 9.22 17.33
N GLN A 97 -15.22 8.68 16.34
CA GLN A 97 -14.95 9.39 15.10
C GLN A 97 -14.75 8.43 13.94
N ILE A 98 -15.28 8.76 12.76
CA ILE A 98 -14.89 8.16 11.48
C ILE A 98 -14.05 9.17 10.72
N SER A 99 -12.95 8.75 10.11
CA SER A 99 -12.18 9.62 9.20
C SER A 99 -11.89 8.95 7.88
N ILE A 100 -12.09 9.71 6.80
CA ILE A 100 -11.65 9.38 5.45
C ILE A 100 -10.39 10.20 5.16
N ALA A 101 -9.31 9.52 4.76
CA ALA A 101 -8.06 10.16 4.39
C ALA A 101 -7.63 9.72 2.98
N VAL A 102 -7.24 10.68 2.16
CA VAL A 102 -6.66 10.44 0.84
C VAL A 102 -5.14 10.60 0.95
N GLN A 103 -4.41 9.57 0.56
CA GLN A 103 -2.95 9.59 0.50
C GLN A 103 -2.51 9.43 -0.95
N ASP A 104 -1.82 10.43 -1.45
CA ASP A 104 -1.21 10.40 -2.78
C ASP A 104 0.16 9.72 -2.70
N SER A 105 0.38 8.75 -3.59
CA SER A 105 1.69 8.20 -3.88
C SER A 105 2.35 9.09 -4.92
N LEU A 106 3.55 9.58 -4.62
CA LEU A 106 4.37 10.33 -5.57
C LEU A 106 5.18 9.37 -6.43
N THR A 107 5.41 9.77 -7.68
CA THR A 107 6.40 9.19 -8.57
C THR A 107 7.14 10.31 -9.29
N PHE A 108 8.28 9.99 -9.87
CA PHE A 108 8.99 10.92 -10.73
C PHE A 108 8.61 10.73 -12.20
N GLY A 109 8.58 11.84 -12.93
CA GLY A 109 8.47 11.90 -14.38
C GLY A 109 9.79 11.70 -15.12
N PRO A 110 9.76 11.74 -16.45
CA PRO A 110 10.95 11.56 -17.29
C PRO A 110 12.05 12.60 -17.02
N GLU A 111 11.71 13.76 -16.48
CA GLU A 111 12.63 14.83 -16.10
C GLU A 111 13.66 14.37 -15.06
N LEU A 112 13.36 13.33 -14.27
CA LEU A 112 14.31 12.76 -13.33
C LEU A 112 15.60 12.25 -14.01
N GLN A 113 15.49 11.71 -15.22
CA GLN A 113 16.66 11.25 -15.96
C GLN A 113 17.58 12.43 -16.32
N VAL A 114 16.98 13.56 -16.71
CA VAL A 114 17.72 14.80 -16.99
C VAL A 114 18.44 15.29 -15.75
N ALA A 115 17.76 15.26 -14.59
CA ALA A 115 18.40 15.65 -13.32
C ALA A 115 19.58 14.73 -12.97
N LYS A 116 19.46 13.42 -13.21
CA LYS A 116 20.55 12.46 -12.99
C LYS A 116 21.75 12.77 -13.88
N ASP A 117 21.53 13.08 -15.15
CA ASP A 117 22.61 13.37 -16.10
C ASP A 117 23.37 14.63 -15.68
N ILE A 118 22.67 15.68 -15.21
CA ILE A 118 23.29 16.90 -14.66
C ILE A 118 24.13 16.57 -13.42
N ILE A 119 23.63 15.71 -12.52
CA ILE A 119 24.38 15.28 -11.33
C ILE A 119 25.64 14.51 -11.72
N ASP A 120 25.54 13.58 -12.68
CA ASP A 120 26.68 12.80 -13.14
C ASP A 120 27.75 13.68 -13.77
N GLU A 121 27.36 14.72 -14.53
CA GLU A 121 28.26 15.75 -15.06
C GLU A 121 29.00 16.49 -13.93
N CYS A 122 28.27 17.00 -12.92
CA CYS A 122 28.87 17.66 -11.75
C CYS A 122 29.91 16.76 -11.06
N LEU A 123 29.53 15.51 -10.80
CA LEU A 123 30.41 14.57 -10.12
C LEU A 123 31.63 14.28 -10.99
N SER A 124 31.53 14.13 -12.31
CA SER A 124 32.69 13.81 -13.15
C SER A 124 33.82 14.85 -13.08
N GLU A 125 33.48 16.13 -12.87
CA GLU A 125 34.44 17.23 -12.80
C GLU A 125 35.06 17.44 -11.41
N TRP A 126 34.44 16.92 -10.35
CA TRP A 126 34.99 17.03 -9.00
C TRP A 126 36.10 15.99 -8.78
N SER A 127 37.28 16.47 -8.37
CA SER A 127 38.52 15.68 -8.22
C SER A 127 38.36 14.42 -7.33
N GLU A 128 39.19 13.41 -7.61
CA GLU A 128 39.03 12.00 -7.18
C GLU A 128 38.97 11.73 -5.65
N GLY A 129 39.27 12.71 -4.80
CA GLY A 129 39.32 12.54 -3.34
C GLY A 129 37.99 12.78 -2.61
N ALA A 130 37.35 13.93 -2.85
CA ALA A 130 36.12 14.32 -2.14
C ALA A 130 34.86 13.66 -2.73
N ASN A 131 34.94 13.22 -3.98
CA ASN A 131 33.81 12.80 -4.78
C ASN A 131 33.36 11.34 -4.56
N LYS A 132 34.26 10.41 -4.21
CA LYS A 132 33.94 8.97 -4.12
C LYS A 132 32.79 8.66 -3.17
N ASN A 133 32.75 9.31 -2.00
CA ASN A 133 31.68 9.13 -1.02
C ASN A 133 30.35 9.71 -1.52
N LEU A 134 30.38 10.86 -2.18
CA LEU A 134 29.16 11.47 -2.71
C LEU A 134 28.60 10.71 -3.91
N LYS A 135 29.47 10.24 -4.81
CA LYS A 135 29.08 9.37 -5.93
C LYS A 135 28.40 8.09 -5.45
N ALA A 136 28.88 7.51 -4.35
CA ALA A 136 28.22 6.37 -3.72
C ALA A 136 26.82 6.72 -3.20
N ILE A 137 26.64 7.88 -2.57
CA ILE A 137 25.34 8.35 -2.08
C ILE A 137 24.36 8.60 -3.24
N VAL A 138 24.82 9.24 -4.33
CA VAL A 138 23.99 9.48 -5.53
C VAL A 138 23.60 8.15 -6.18
N ASN A 139 24.54 7.24 -6.38
CA ASN A 139 24.24 5.92 -6.95
C ASN A 139 23.22 5.14 -6.10
N ASP A 140 23.35 5.18 -4.76
CA ASP A 140 22.38 4.57 -3.86
C ASP A 140 20.99 5.21 -3.95
N ALA A 141 20.94 6.54 -4.13
CA ALA A 141 19.69 7.26 -4.28
C ALA A 141 18.92 6.87 -5.55
N PHE A 142 19.64 6.62 -6.66
CA PHE A 142 19.06 6.16 -7.93
C PHE A 142 18.95 4.64 -8.07
N ALA A 143 19.31 3.88 -7.03
CA ALA A 143 19.16 2.43 -7.05
C ALA A 143 17.67 2.03 -7.07
N VAL A 144 17.35 1.09 -7.95
CA VAL A 144 16.02 0.46 -8.00
C VAL A 144 15.89 -0.62 -6.94
N ASP A 145 14.70 -0.78 -6.37
CA ASP A 145 14.39 -1.88 -5.46
C ASP A 145 14.21 -3.21 -6.21
N GLN A 146 13.88 -4.27 -5.46
CA GLN A 146 13.65 -5.60 -6.02
C GLN A 146 12.46 -5.67 -6.99
N GLU A 147 11.56 -4.69 -6.95
CA GLU A 147 10.44 -4.56 -7.89
C GLU A 147 10.77 -3.66 -9.09
N GLY A 148 12.02 -3.17 -9.19
CA GLY A 148 12.47 -2.26 -10.24
C GLY A 148 12.01 -0.80 -10.03
N LYS A 149 11.56 -0.42 -8.84
CA LYS A 149 11.05 0.93 -8.54
C LYS A 149 12.08 1.78 -7.83
N LEU A 150 12.09 3.06 -8.18
CA LEU A 150 12.91 4.06 -7.51
C LEU A 150 12.31 4.47 -6.16
N ASN A 151 13.17 4.67 -5.17
CA ASN A 151 12.75 5.15 -3.86
C ASN A 151 12.69 6.69 -3.86
N THR A 152 11.47 7.24 -3.87
CA THR A 152 11.24 8.69 -3.85
C THR A 152 11.89 9.39 -2.66
N GLY A 153 11.87 8.75 -1.48
CA GLY A 153 12.51 9.29 -0.28
C GLY A 153 14.03 9.41 -0.39
N ARG A 154 14.70 8.42 -1.00
CA ARG A 154 16.16 8.46 -1.19
C ARG A 154 16.57 9.54 -2.18
N ILE A 155 15.86 9.67 -3.30
CA ILE A 155 16.15 10.71 -4.30
C ILE A 155 15.92 12.10 -3.71
N LEU A 156 14.81 12.31 -2.99
CA LEU A 156 14.54 13.59 -2.32
C LEU A 156 15.55 13.89 -1.19
N SER A 157 16.21 12.88 -0.63
CA SER A 157 17.24 13.10 0.39
C SER A 157 18.48 13.80 -0.15
N LEU A 158 18.77 13.70 -1.46
CA LEU A 158 19.90 14.39 -2.10
C LEU A 158 19.81 15.91 -1.93
N ARG A 159 18.59 16.46 -1.88
CA ARG A 159 18.33 17.89 -1.66
C ARG A 159 18.79 18.40 -0.29
N ARG A 160 19.05 17.50 0.67
CA ARG A 160 19.56 17.86 1.99
C ARG A 160 21.07 18.14 1.96
N ILE A 161 21.76 17.68 0.92
CA ILE A 161 23.19 17.89 0.73
C ILE A 161 23.39 19.30 0.17
N LYS A 162 23.97 20.18 0.98
CA LYS A 162 24.23 21.56 0.61
C LYS A 162 25.52 21.64 -0.20
N ILE A 163 25.38 21.85 -1.51
CA ILE A 163 26.51 22.05 -2.42
C ILE A 163 26.25 23.33 -3.21
N ASP A 164 27.24 24.21 -3.19
CA ASP A 164 27.20 25.52 -3.86
C ASP A 164 27.74 25.41 -5.29
N ASP A 165 27.13 24.54 -6.10
CA ASP A 165 27.38 24.42 -7.54
C ASP A 165 26.07 24.72 -8.29
N PRO A 166 26.04 25.66 -9.25
CA PRO A 166 24.83 26.02 -9.99
C PRO A 166 24.14 24.86 -10.68
N ARG A 167 24.90 23.86 -11.16
CA ARG A 167 24.36 22.65 -11.80
C ARG A 167 23.75 21.71 -10.78
N TRP A 168 24.36 21.58 -9.60
CA TRP A 168 23.79 20.80 -8.50
C TRP A 168 22.45 21.38 -8.06
N ILE A 169 22.38 22.70 -7.86
CA ILE A 169 21.13 23.40 -7.52
C ILE A 169 20.07 23.15 -8.60
N LYS A 170 20.44 23.33 -9.88
CA LYS A 170 19.54 23.08 -11.01
C LYS A 170 19.04 21.62 -11.06
N ALA A 171 19.88 20.65 -10.75
CA ALA A 171 19.45 19.25 -10.69
C ALA A 171 18.47 18.99 -9.53
N MET A 172 18.68 19.61 -8.36
CA MET A 172 17.75 19.50 -7.23
C MET A 172 16.39 20.14 -7.53
N ASP A 173 16.37 21.24 -8.30
CA ASP A 173 15.15 21.87 -8.79
C ASP A 173 14.43 20.96 -9.79
N CYS A 174 15.16 20.40 -10.76
CA CYS A 174 14.61 19.46 -11.74
C CYS A 174 14.01 18.20 -11.07
N ILE A 175 14.67 17.65 -10.04
CA ILE A 175 14.10 16.56 -9.22
C ILE A 175 12.76 16.98 -8.60
N SER A 176 12.67 18.22 -8.11
CA SER A 176 11.45 18.70 -7.45
C SER A 176 10.31 18.89 -8.44
N GLU A 177 10.60 19.41 -9.63
CA GLU A 177 9.61 19.61 -10.70
C GLU A 177 9.17 18.29 -11.34
N SER A 178 10.01 17.26 -11.32
CA SER A 178 9.68 15.94 -11.85
C SER A 178 8.68 15.16 -10.99
N LEU A 179 8.34 15.62 -9.78
CA LEU A 179 7.38 14.96 -8.91
C LEU A 179 5.95 15.06 -9.45
N GLN A 180 5.28 13.92 -9.56
CA GLN A 180 3.89 13.80 -9.98
C GLN A 180 3.14 12.80 -9.11
N VAL A 181 1.81 12.94 -9.03
CA VAL A 181 0.95 12.01 -8.29
C VAL A 181 0.70 10.77 -9.16
N ALA A 182 1.16 9.60 -8.70
CA ALA A 182 0.96 8.33 -9.39
C ALA A 182 -0.42 7.72 -9.11
N VAL A 183 -0.75 7.58 -7.81
CA VAL A 183 -1.97 6.90 -7.35
C VAL A 183 -2.45 7.56 -6.07
N SER A 184 -3.74 7.88 -6.01
CA SER A 184 -4.40 8.28 -4.76
C SER A 184 -5.05 7.07 -4.10
N LYS A 185 -4.64 6.73 -2.87
CA LYS A 185 -5.30 5.70 -2.05
C LYS A 185 -6.18 6.35 -1.00
N THR A 186 -7.42 5.91 -0.91
CA THR A 186 -8.37 6.39 0.10
C THR A 186 -8.52 5.37 1.22
N TYR A 187 -8.37 5.82 2.46
CA TYR A 187 -8.46 5.03 3.67
C TYR A 187 -9.63 5.52 4.54
N ILE A 188 -10.31 4.59 5.18
CA ILE A 188 -11.29 4.88 6.24
C ILE A 188 -10.74 4.36 7.56
N ARG A 189 -10.86 5.17 8.62
CA ARG A 189 -10.47 4.82 9.98
C ARG A 189 -11.65 5.02 10.91
N PHE A 190 -11.81 4.09 11.84
CA PHE A 190 -12.78 4.17 12.92
C PHE A 190 -12.00 4.39 14.20
N LEU A 191 -12.37 5.40 14.97
CA LEU A 191 -11.68 5.80 16.18
C LEU A 191 -12.63 5.90 17.37
N LYS A 192 -12.10 5.58 18.55
CA LYS A 192 -12.77 5.79 19.84
C LYS A 192 -11.80 6.40 20.84
N LYS A 193 -12.32 7.17 21.80
CA LYS A 193 -11.53 7.59 22.96
C LYS A 193 -11.17 6.38 23.81
N ASP A 194 -9.90 6.31 24.21
CA ASP A 194 -9.43 5.40 25.25
C ASP A 194 -9.73 5.95 26.65
N GLU A 195 -9.33 5.21 27.69
CA GLU A 195 -9.48 5.61 29.09
C GLU A 195 -8.77 6.93 29.44
N SER A 196 -7.75 7.31 28.64
CA SER A 196 -7.02 8.58 28.78
C SER A 196 -7.65 9.73 27.99
N GLY A 197 -8.76 9.48 27.28
CA GLY A 197 -9.45 10.44 26.44
C GLY A 197 -8.81 10.67 25.06
N LYS A 198 -7.79 9.88 24.68
CA LYS A 198 -7.12 9.97 23.39
C LYS A 198 -7.86 9.15 22.34
N MET A 199 -8.01 9.71 21.14
CA MET A 199 -8.57 8.96 20.00
C MET A 199 -7.61 7.87 19.53
N THR A 200 -8.06 6.62 19.61
CA THR A 200 -7.34 5.43 19.17
C THR A 200 -8.09 4.74 18.04
N SER A 201 -7.35 4.21 17.06
CA SER A 201 -7.96 3.48 15.95
C SER A 201 -8.48 2.13 16.43
N ILE A 202 -9.67 1.75 15.98
CA ILE A 202 -10.19 0.40 16.15
C ILE A 202 -9.50 -0.49 15.11
N PRO A 203 -8.68 -1.47 15.50
CA PRO A 203 -8.02 -2.37 14.56
C PRO A 203 -9.04 -3.36 13.96
N ILE A 204 -8.94 -3.58 12.65
CA ILE A 204 -9.71 -4.61 11.92
C ILE A 204 -8.72 -5.54 11.21
N ASN A 205 -7.67 -5.96 11.92
CA ASN A 205 -6.69 -6.92 11.42
C ASN A 205 -6.38 -7.95 12.52
N ILE A 206 -6.17 -9.21 12.10
CA ILE A 206 -6.02 -10.35 13.01
C ILE A 206 -4.83 -10.19 13.97
N ALA A 207 -3.75 -9.53 13.54
CA ALA A 207 -2.55 -9.37 14.37
C ALA A 207 -2.71 -8.35 15.51
N ALA A 208 -3.75 -7.50 15.45
CA ALA A 208 -3.96 -6.41 16.41
C ALA A 208 -5.22 -6.59 17.26
N VAL A 209 -5.92 -7.73 17.14
CA VAL A 209 -7.10 -8.11 17.93
C VAL A 209 -6.70 -9.12 18.99
#